data_AF-A0A356Z5I7-F1
#
_entry.id   AF-A0A356Z5I7-F1
#
_cell.length_a   1.000
_cell.length_b   1.000
_cell.length_c   1.000
_cell.angle_alpha   90.00
_cell.angle_beta   90.00
_cell.angle_gamma   90.00
#
_symmetry.space_group_name_H-M   'P 1'
#
loop_
_entity.id
_entity.type
_entity.pdbx_description
1 polymer ?
#
loop_
_entity_poly.entity_id
_entity_poly.type
_entity_poly.pdbx_seq_one_letter_code
_entity_poly.pdbx_strand_id
1 'polypeptide(L)'
;MAIISFSQNGLTPFQQLLGHNKDILEKWVSLEECIFSSATFSAELKEEVRRTLAFNNGCEYCMSKGAPSKNIMDLRTQLAAHVADISTRKIHICDGEF
;
A
#
# COMPACT_ATOMS: atom_id res chain seq x y z
N MET A 1 -21.89 -0.61 0.83
CA MET A 1 -22.79 -0.68 2.00
C MET A 1 -22.14 -1.66 2.99
N ALA A 2 -21.69 -1.20 4.16
CA ALA A 2 -20.93 -2.05 5.06
C ALA A 2 -21.86 -3.07 5.75
N ILE A 3 -21.61 -4.36 5.54
CA ILE A 3 -22.33 -5.48 6.17
C ILE A 3 -21.91 -5.63 7.65
N ILE A 4 -20.78 -5.02 8.04
CA ILE A 4 -20.22 -5.00 9.39
C ILE A 4 -20.29 -3.55 9.91
N SER A 5 -20.75 -3.37 11.14
CA SER A 5 -20.75 -2.06 11.81
C SER A 5 -19.32 -1.58 12.07
N PHE A 6 -19.10 -0.27 12.05
CA PHE A 6 -17.80 0.29 12.41
C PHE A 6 -17.51 0.11 13.91
N SER A 7 -16.28 -0.27 14.23
CA SER A 7 -15.79 -0.21 15.61
C SER A 7 -15.64 1.24 16.06
N GLN A 8 -15.68 1.45 17.38
CA GLN A 8 -15.32 2.73 18.00
C GLN A 8 -13.80 2.97 18.04
N ASN A 9 -12.99 1.97 17.69
CA ASN A 9 -11.52 2.07 17.66
C ASN A 9 -11.02 2.27 16.22
N GLY A 10 -10.12 3.23 15.99
CA GLY A 10 -9.55 3.54 14.68
C GLY A 10 -10.07 4.84 14.06
N LEU A 11 -9.26 5.47 13.21
CA LEU A 11 -9.54 6.80 12.63
C LEU A 11 -10.11 6.73 11.21
N THR A 12 -9.77 5.69 10.46
CA THR A 12 -10.29 5.47 9.09
C THR A 12 -11.28 4.31 9.06
N PRO A 13 -12.17 4.21 8.05
CA PRO A 13 -13.08 3.06 7.93
C PRO A 13 -12.35 1.71 7.92
N PHE A 14 -11.16 1.65 7.34
CA PHE A 14 -10.33 0.44 7.37
C PHE A 14 -9.78 0.14 8.76
N GLN A 15 -9.29 1.15 9.49
CA GLN A 15 -8.88 0.97 10.88
C GLN A 15 -10.07 0.61 11.78
N GLN A 16 -11.27 1.13 11.54
CA GLN A 16 -12.50 0.78 12.26
C GLN A 16 -12.96 -0.64 11.97
N LEU A 17 -12.65 -1.19 10.80
CA LEU A 17 -12.84 -2.60 10.50
C LEU A 17 -11.88 -3.46 11.33
N LEU A 18 -10.60 -3.10 11.39
CA LEU A 18 -9.61 -3.82 12.21
C LEU A 18 -9.87 -3.63 13.71
N GLY A 19 -10.40 -2.47 14.11
CA GLY A 19 -10.61 -2.05 15.49
C GLY A 19 -11.66 -2.84 16.26
N HIS A 20 -12.33 -3.82 15.64
CA HIS A 20 -13.06 -4.86 16.37
C HIS A 20 -12.11 -5.72 17.21
N ASN A 21 -10.82 -5.79 16.84
CA ASN A 21 -9.74 -6.34 17.63
C ASN A 21 -8.62 -5.29 17.79
N LYS A 22 -8.49 -4.73 19.00
CA LYS A 22 -7.52 -3.66 19.29
C LYS A 22 -6.07 -4.10 19.05
N ASP A 23 -5.71 -5.31 19.46
CA ASP A 23 -4.34 -5.82 19.30
C ASP A 23 -3.94 -5.94 17.82
N ILE A 24 -4.89 -6.29 16.94
CA ILE A 24 -4.67 -6.32 15.49
C ILE A 24 -4.51 -4.90 14.95
N LEU A 25 -5.41 -3.98 15.34
CA LEU A 25 -5.35 -2.58 14.92
C LEU A 25 -4.00 -1.95 15.31
N GLU A 26 -3.57 -2.11 16.55
CA GLU A 26 -2.32 -1.52 17.07
C GLU A 26 -1.09 -2.03 16.32
N LYS A 27 -1.00 -3.35 16.10
CA LYS A 27 0.09 -3.95 15.32
C LYS A 27 0.09 -3.49 13.86
N TRP A 28 -1.10 -3.36 13.27
CA TRP A 28 -1.24 -2.87 11.90
C TRP A 28 -0.78 -1.42 11.75
N VAL A 29 -1.24 -0.54 12.65
CA VAL A 29 -0.85 0.88 12.65
C VAL A 29 0.66 1.02 12.87
N SER A 30 1.23 0.24 13.80
CA SER A 30 2.68 0.25 14.04
C SER A 30 3.48 -0.17 12.80
N LEU A 31 3.01 -1.17 12.05
CA LEU A 31 3.63 -1.56 10.78
C LEU A 31 3.54 -0.44 9.73
N GLU A 32 2.37 0.18 9.57
CA GLU A 32 2.16 1.31 8.66
C GLU A 32 3.12 2.46 9.01
N GLU A 33 3.20 2.85 10.28
CA GLU A 33 4.11 3.88 10.76
C GLU A 33 5.58 3.53 10.49
N CYS A 34 6.00 2.30 10.75
CA CYS A 34 7.37 1.85 10.49
C CYS A 34 7.77 2.03 9.01
N ILE A 35 6.88 1.67 8.09
CA ILE A 35 7.11 1.79 6.65
C ILE A 35 7.16 3.26 6.22
N PHE A 36 6.17 4.06 6.64
CA PHE A 36 6.03 5.43 6.13
C PHE A 36 6.95 6.44 6.82
N SER A 37 7.32 6.23 8.09
CA SER A 37 8.29 7.08 8.80
C SER A 37 9.75 6.80 8.42
N SER A 38 10.04 5.62 7.87
CA SER A 38 11.41 5.26 7.46
C SER A 38 11.95 6.19 6.37
N ALA A 39 13.19 6.66 6.57
CA ALA A 39 13.95 7.46 5.61
C ALA A 39 14.74 6.61 4.58
N THR A 40 14.67 5.27 4.65
CA THR A 40 15.38 4.37 3.73
C THR A 40 14.98 4.61 2.27
N PHE A 41 13.70 4.91 2.03
CA PHE A 41 13.16 5.25 0.72
C PHE A 41 12.39 6.57 0.79
N SER A 42 12.39 7.31 -0.33
CA SER A 42 11.62 8.56 -0.43
C SER A 42 10.12 8.30 -0.25
N ALA A 43 9.40 9.31 0.21
CA ALA A 43 7.94 9.24 0.32
C ALA A 43 7.30 8.95 -1.03
N GLU A 44 7.80 9.57 -2.11
CA GLU A 44 7.31 9.35 -3.47
C GLU A 44 7.50 7.90 -3.94
N LEU A 45 8.67 7.29 -3.67
CA LEU A 45 8.93 5.91 -4.06
C LEU A 45 7.94 4.95 -3.37
N LYS A 46 7.77 5.11 -2.05
CA LYS A 46 6.83 4.29 -1.27
C LYS A 46 5.40 4.45 -1.79
N GLU A 47 5.01 5.67 -2.13
CA GLU A 47 3.67 5.99 -2.60
C GLU A 47 3.40 5.46 -4.02
N GLU A 48 4.35 5.54 -4.95
CA GLU A 48 4.20 4.96 -6.29
C GLU A 48 4.12 3.43 -6.27
N VAL A 49 4.90 2.78 -5.40
CA VAL A 49 4.76 1.33 -5.14
C VAL A 49 3.35 1.01 -4.63
N ARG A 50 2.86 1.75 -3.62
CA ARG A 50 1.51 1.56 -3.05
C ARG A 50 0.42 1.75 -4.10
N ARG A 51 0.49 2.81 -4.92
CA ARG A 51 -0.48 3.12 -5.98
C ARG A 51 -0.52 2.02 -7.03
N THR A 52 0.64 1.56 -7.47
CA THR A 52 0.78 0.48 -8.46
C THR A 52 0.12 -0.81 -7.95
N LEU A 53 0.43 -1.23 -6.72
CA LEU A 53 -0.19 -2.39 -6.11
C LEU A 53 -1.71 -2.23 -5.95
N ALA A 54 -2.18 -1.03 -5.55
CA ALA A 54 -3.59 -0.77 -5.33
C ALA A 54 -4.42 -0.93 -6.62
N PHE A 55 -3.95 -0.36 -7.73
CA PHE A 55 -4.65 -0.43 -9.01
C PHE A 55 -4.60 -1.83 -9.61
N ASN A 56 -3.45 -2.50 -9.56
CA ASN A 56 -3.31 -3.84 -10.11
C ASN A 56 -4.12 -4.90 -9.35
N ASN A 57 -4.28 -4.74 -8.03
CA ASN A 57 -5.12 -5.63 -7.23
C ASN A 57 -6.61 -5.20 -7.21
N GLY A 58 -6.98 -4.11 -7.88
CA GLY A 58 -8.37 -3.62 -7.89
C GLY A 58 -8.90 -3.22 -6.50
N CYS A 59 -8.02 -2.79 -5.59
CA CYS A 59 -8.41 -2.46 -4.23
C CYS A 59 -9.02 -1.05 -4.16
N GLU A 60 -10.34 -0.93 -4.29
CA GLU A 60 -11.07 0.35 -4.39
C GLU A 60 -10.70 1.36 -3.29
N TYR A 61 -10.61 0.91 -2.04
CA TYR A 61 -10.21 1.75 -0.91
C TYR A 61 -8.79 2.31 -1.03
N CYS A 62 -7.86 1.50 -1.54
CA CYS A 62 -6.47 1.93 -1.73
C CYS A 62 -6.30 2.77 -3.00
N MET A 63 -7.07 2.49 -4.04
CA MET A 63 -7.11 3.26 -5.28
C MET A 63 -7.63 4.68 -5.04
N SER A 64 -8.61 4.85 -4.14
CA SER A 64 -9.15 6.17 -3.82
C SER A 64 -8.14 7.12 -3.17
N LYS A 65 -7.00 6.60 -2.69
CA LYS A 65 -5.90 7.41 -2.13
C LYS A 65 -5.02 8.06 -3.21
N GLY A 66 -5.12 7.64 -4.47
CA GLY A 66 -4.38 8.23 -5.59
C GLY A 66 -4.04 7.21 -6.67
N ALA A 67 -4.03 7.67 -7.92
CA ALA A 67 -3.65 6.86 -9.08
C ALA A 67 -2.12 6.90 -9.33
N PRO A 68 -1.53 5.82 -9.88
CA PRO A 68 -0.11 5.81 -10.27
C PRO A 68 0.24 6.98 -11.17
N SER A 69 1.42 7.55 -10.97
CA SER A 69 1.90 8.68 -11.76
C SER A 69 2.21 8.24 -13.19
N LYS A 70 1.73 9.01 -14.18
CA LYS A 70 2.00 8.73 -15.60
C LYS A 70 3.44 9.03 -16.02
N ASN A 71 4.14 9.86 -15.25
CA ASN A 71 5.49 10.31 -15.57
C ASN A 71 6.35 10.33 -14.30
N ILE A 72 7.01 9.21 -14.03
CA ILE A 72 7.95 9.06 -12.92
C ILE A 72 9.34 9.40 -13.46
N MET A 73 9.94 10.50 -13.01
CA MET A 73 11.25 10.94 -13.52
C MET A 73 12.44 10.21 -12.87
N ASP A 74 12.29 9.80 -11.61
CA ASP A 74 13.35 9.14 -10.85
C ASP A 74 13.47 7.65 -11.20
N LEU A 75 14.66 7.22 -11.62
CA LEU A 75 14.91 5.84 -12.06
C LEU A 75 14.67 4.81 -10.95
N ARG A 76 15.02 5.12 -9.70
CA ARG A 76 14.80 4.19 -8.58
C ARG A 76 13.32 3.97 -8.33
N THR A 77 12.53 5.03 -8.42
CA THR A 77 11.08 4.98 -8.29
C THR A 77 10.44 4.22 -9.47
N GLN A 78 10.91 4.44 -10.70
CA GLN A 78 10.47 3.68 -11.86
C GLN A 78 10.70 2.17 -11.67
N LEU A 79 11.91 1.77 -11.28
CA LEU A 79 12.26 0.36 -11.04
C LEU A 79 11.41 -0.24 -9.91
N ALA A 80 11.25 0.47 -8.79
CA ALA A 80 10.44 0.00 -7.67
C ALA A 80 8.97 -0.20 -8.07
N ALA A 81 8.38 0.76 -8.80
CA ALA A 81 7.02 0.65 -9.32
C ALA A 81 6.91 -0.50 -10.34
N HIS A 82 7.91 -0.72 -11.20
CA HIS A 82 7.93 -1.84 -12.14
C HIS A 82 7.95 -3.21 -11.43
N VAL A 83 8.76 -3.35 -10.38
CA VAL A 83 8.79 -4.58 -9.56
C VAL A 83 7.45 -4.79 -8.86
N ALA A 84 6.84 -3.73 -8.34
CA ALA A 84 5.49 -3.79 -7.77
C ALA A 84 4.48 -4.30 -8.81
N ASP A 85 4.52 -3.77 -10.03
CA ASP A 85 3.68 -4.20 -11.15
C ASP A 85 3.87 -5.69 -11.48
N ILE A 86 5.12 -6.17 -11.57
CA ILE A 86 5.43 -7.59 -11.81
C ILE A 86 4.93 -8.49 -10.66
N SER A 87 5.14 -8.09 -9.40
CA SER A 87 4.77 -8.89 -8.22
C SER A 87 3.28 -9.19 -8.12
N THR A 88 2.42 -8.37 -8.73
CA THR A 88 0.97 -8.62 -8.78
C THR A 88 0.57 -9.67 -9.80
N ARG A 89 1.46 -9.99 -10.76
CA ARG A 89 1.19 -10.92 -11.86
C ARG A 89 1.97 -12.22 -11.74
N LYS A 90 3.07 -12.23 -11.00
CA LYS A 90 3.96 -13.39 -10.82
C LYS A 90 4.20 -13.65 -9.33
N ILE A 91 4.03 -14.90 -8.92
CA ILE A 91 4.31 -15.35 -7.54
C ILE A 91 5.82 -15.46 -7.30
N HIS A 92 6.59 -15.80 -8.34
CA HIS A 92 8.03 -15.91 -8.30
C HIS A 92 8.65 -14.86 -9.22
N ILE A 93 9.48 -14.00 -8.66
CA ILE A 93 10.28 -13.02 -9.39
C ILE A 93 11.70 -13.60 -9.49
N CYS A 94 12.27 -13.60 -10.69
CA CYS A 94 13.62 -14.10 -10.96
C CYS A 94 14.54 -12.95 -11.37
N ASP A 95 15.85 -13.16 -11.27
CA ASP A 95 16.86 -12.12 -11.50
C ASP A 95 16.81 -11.45 -12.88
N GLY A 96 16.25 -12.13 -13.90
CA GLY A 96 16.10 -11.57 -15.24
C GLY A 96 14.99 -10.52 -15.41
N GLU A 97 14.26 -10.19 -14.35
CA GLU A 97 13.16 -9.22 -14.35
C GLU A 97 13.59 -7.82 -13.82
N PHE A 98 14.87 -7.63 -13.51
CA PHE A 98 15.44 -6.41 -12.94
C PHE A 98 16.38 -5.67 -13.90
#